data_AF-A0A7C6M1R0-F1
#
_entry.id   AF-A0A7C6M1R0-F1
#
_cell.length_a   1.000
_cell.length_b   1.000
_cell.length_c   1.000
_cell.angle_alpha   90.00
_cell.angle_beta   90.00
_cell.angle_gamma   90.00
#
_symmetry.space_group_name_H-M   'P 1'
#
loop_
_entity.id
_entity.type
_entity.pdbx_description
1 polymer ?
#
loop_
_entity_poly.entity_id
_entity_poly.type
_entity_poly.pdbx_seq_one_letter_code
_entity_poly.pdbx_strand_id
1 'polypeptide(L)' 'VGAYNMTQWMQFITLRPNVVMIDTTGKVHLIRKQETVDTIVGCEMVPEHLSSR' A
#
# COMPACT_ATOMS: atom_id res chain seq x y z
N VAL A 1 14.64 2.71 -8.91
CA VAL A 1 15.06 2.78 -7.49
C VAL A 1 14.70 1.44 -6.83
N GLY A 2 15.67 0.64 -6.38
CA GLY A 2 15.44 -0.76 -5.97
C GLY A 2 15.65 -1.05 -4.48
N ALA A 3 16.60 -0.38 -3.83
CA ALA A 3 16.91 -0.58 -2.41
C ALA A 3 16.48 0.65 -1.60
N TYR A 4 16.03 0.43 -0.36
CA TYR A 4 15.68 1.45 0.66
C TYR A 4 14.59 2.47 0.28
N ASN A 5 14.01 2.38 -0.91
CA ASN A 5 12.86 3.20 -1.29
C ASN A 5 11.58 2.53 -0.75
N MET A 6 11.20 1.41 -1.35
CA MET A 6 9.93 0.71 -1.07
C MET A 6 9.77 0.29 0.40
N THR A 7 10.85 -0.10 1.07
CA THR A 7 10.84 -0.61 2.44
C THR A 7 10.77 0.48 3.51
N GLN A 8 11.20 1.71 3.19
CA GLN A 8 11.16 2.87 4.10
C GLN A 8 10.04 3.86 3.74
N TRP A 9 9.13 3.48 2.82
CA TRP A 9 8.00 4.31 2.43
C TRP A 9 7.04 4.58 3.58
N MET A 10 6.86 5.86 3.87
CA MET A 10 5.77 6.39 4.67
C MET A 10 4.81 7.13 3.74
N GLN A 11 3.49 6.97 3.92
CA GLN A 11 2.52 7.73 3.16
C GLN A 11 2.60 9.21 3.57
N PHE A 12 3.00 10.07 2.64
CA PHE A 12 2.87 11.52 2.80
C PHE A 12 1.97 12.02 1.69
N ILE A 13 0.72 12.35 2.04
CA ILE A 13 -0.35 12.85 1.16
C ILE A 13 -0.91 11.80 0.17
N THR A 14 -0.08 10.90 -0.35
CA THR A 14 -0.47 9.88 -1.34
C THR A 14 -0.30 8.46 -0.81
N LEU A 15 -1.16 7.55 -1.26
CA LEU A 15 -1.10 6.13 -0.93
C LEU A 15 -0.02 5.40 -1.74
N ARG A 16 0.52 4.30 -1.21
CA ARG A 16 1.59 3.55 -1.90
C ARG A 16 1.04 2.93 -3.19
N PRO A 17 1.67 3.17 -4.36
CA PRO A 17 1.19 2.65 -5.65
C PRO A 17 1.50 1.16 -5.83
N ASN A 18 1.02 0.60 -6.95
CA ASN A 18 1.38 -0.74 -7.41
C ASN A 18 2.91 -0.87 -7.60
N VAL A 19 3.47 -2.01 -7.23
CA VAL A 19 4.84 -2.41 -7.59
C VAL A 19 4.76 -3.62 -8.51
N VAL A 20 5.45 -3.54 -9.65
CA VAL A 20 5.48 -4.60 -10.67
C VAL A 20 6.87 -5.16 -10.84
N MET A 21 6.95 -6.43 -11.24
CA MET A 21 8.15 -7.12 -11.68
C MET A 21 8.02 -7.42 -13.17
N ILE A 22 9.08 -7.19 -13.93
CA ILE A 22 9.20 -7.64 -15.32
C ILE A 22 10.10 -8.87 -15.29
N ASP A 23 9.62 -10.01 -15.75
CA ASP A 23 10.40 -11.24 -15.77
C ASP A 23 11.41 -11.27 -16.94
N THR A 24 12.21 -12.34 -17.00
CA THR A 24 13.24 -12.50 -18.04
C THR A 24 12.68 -12.64 -19.46
N THR A 25 11.37 -12.91 -19.60
CA THR A 25 10.66 -12.97 -20.89
C THR A 25 9.99 -11.65 -21.26
N GLY A 26 10.09 -10.63 -20.39
CA GLY A 26 9.46 -9.33 -20.59
C GLY A 26 8.00 -9.28 -20.13
N LYS A 27 7.47 -10.33 -19.49
CA LYS A 27 6.10 -10.32 -18.96
C LYS A 27 6.04 -9.54 -17.65
N VAL A 28 5.01 -8.71 -17.53
CA VAL A 28 4.75 -7.88 -16.34
C VAL A 28 3.92 -8.64 -15.32
N HIS A 29 4.35 -8.63 -14.06
CA HIS A 29 3.69 -9.25 -12.93
C HIS A 29 3.46 -8.23 -11.82
N LEU A 30 2.24 -8.14 -11.30
CA LEU A 30 1.96 -7.31 -10.13
C LEU A 30 2.45 -8.04 -8.87
N ILE A 31 3.42 -7.47 -8.16
CA ILE A 31 4.02 -8.08 -6.95
C ILE A 31 3.58 -7.39 -5.66
N ARG A 32 3.08 -6.16 -5.75
CA ARG A 32 2.42 -5.45 -4.64
C ARG A 32 1.29 -4.60 -5.20
N LYS A 33 0.08 -4.78 -4.70
CA LYS A 33 -1.07 -3.94 -5.05
C LYS A 33 -0.97 -2.58 -4.36
N GLN A 34 -1.48 -1.56 -5.01
CA GLN A 34 -1.62 -0.22 -4.45
C GLN A 34 -2.50 -0.25 -3.21
N GLU A 35 -2.24 0.69 -2.32
CA GLU A 35 -3.04 0.88 -1.12
C GLU A 35 -4.28 1.72 -1.41
N THR A 36 -5.30 1.46 -0.61
CA THR A 36 -6.55 2.22 -0.50
C THR A 36 -6.68 2.72 0.93
N VAL A 37 -7.58 3.68 1.18
CA VAL A 37 -7.84 4.16 2.55
C VAL A 37 -8.23 2.98 3.45
N ASP A 38 -9.09 2.09 2.96
CA ASP A 38 -9.55 0.89 3.69
C ASP A 38 -8.39 -0.01 4.12
N THR A 39 -7.38 -0.19 3.27
CA THR A 39 -6.20 -1.00 3.62
C THR A 39 -5.31 -0.36 4.67
N ILE A 40 -5.39 0.96 4.85
CA ILE A 40 -4.64 1.68 5.89
C ILE A 40 -5.40 1.62 7.22
N VAL A 41 -6.71 1.89 7.20
CA VAL A 41 -7.54 1.95 8.41
C VAL A 41 -8.05 0.58 8.87
N GLY A 42 -7.91 -0.47 8.05
CA GLY A 42 -8.47 -1.80 8.35
C GLY A 42 -7.89 -2.49 9.60
N CYS A 43 -6.76 -1.99 10.11
CA CYS A 43 -6.18 -2.45 11.37
C CYS A 43 -6.52 -1.54 12.57
N GLU A 44 -7.29 -0.47 12.36
CA GLU A 44 -7.74 0.42 13.43
C GLU A 44 -8.94 -0.20 14.15
N MET A 45 -8.96 -0.11 15.48
CA MET A 45 -10.11 -0.49 16.29
C MET A 45 -10.69 0.78 16.89
N VAL A 46 -11.80 1.25 16.33
CA VAL A 46 -12.51 2.44 16.81
C VAL A 46 -13.47 2.01 17.93
N PRO A 47 -13.36 2.56 19.15
CA PRO A 47 -14.30 2.29 20.22
C PRO A 47 -15.74 2.64 19.85
N GLU A 48 -16.72 1.83 20.28
CA GLU A 48 -18.13 2.00 19.90
C GLU A 48 -18.69 3.39 20.22
N HIS A 49 -18.29 3.97 21.36
CA HIS A 49 -18.74 5.30 21.78
C HIS A 49 -18.18 6.46 20.93
N LEU A 50 -17.20 6.18 20.05
CA LEU A 50 -16.63 7.13 19.08
C LEU A 50 -17.10 6.84 17.64
N SER A 51 -17.88 5.78 17.41
CA SER A 51 -18.45 5.51 16.10
C SER A 51 -19.51 6.57 15.80
N SER A 52 -19.30 7.36 14.74
CA SER A 52 -20.32 8.31 14.28
C SER A 52 -21.56 7.53 13.89
N ARG A 53 -22.72 7.92 14.43
CA ARG A 53 -24.02 7.53 13.88
C ARG A 53 -24.16 7.92 12.42
#